data_AF-A0A7S0ZZ61-F1
#
_entry.id   AF-A0A7S0ZZ61-F1
#
_cell.length_a   1.000
_cell.length_b   1.000
_cell.length_c   1.000
_cell.angle_alpha   90.00
_cell.angle_beta   90.00
_cell.angle_gamma   90.00
#
_symmetry.space_group_name_H-M   'P 1'
#
loop_
_entity.id
_entity.type
_entity.pdbx_description
1 polymer ?
#
loop_
_entity_poly.entity_id
_entity_poly.type
_entity_poly.pdbx_seq_one_letter_code
_entity_poly.pdbx_strand_id
1 'polypeptide(L)'
;VKGLVKEIIHDPGRGAPLARVVFRDIYKFKLRKELFVAVEGTYTGQFVYCGAKAELAIGNCKPIGKMPEGTVISSVEEKAADRGRLARTSGTSCMIVGHSDDGRKTRVRLPSGSRKTLMSTCRAIVGIVAGGGRMDKPVLKAGANFHKYKVKRNCWPKVRGCAMNPVEHPHGGG
;
A
#
# COMPACT_ATOMS: atom_id res chain seq x y z
N VAL A 1 -11.42 -16.73 -3.97
CA VAL A 1 -10.86 -17.51 -2.85
C VAL A 1 -11.12 -16.76 -1.56
N LYS A 2 -11.51 -17.47 -0.50
CA LYS A 2 -11.76 -16.93 0.83
C LYS A 2 -10.53 -17.13 1.71
N GLY A 3 -10.12 -16.09 2.44
CA GLY A 3 -9.04 -16.15 3.43
C GLY A 3 -9.50 -15.59 4.77
N LEU A 4 -8.88 -16.03 5.86
CA LEU A 4 -9.14 -15.55 7.22
C LEU A 4 -8.00 -14.66 7.68
N VAL A 5 -8.30 -13.44 8.12
CA VAL A 5 -7.31 -12.57 8.78
C VAL A 5 -7.00 -13.15 10.15
N LYS A 6 -5.80 -13.70 10.34
CA LYS A 6 -5.43 -14.36 11.60
C LYS A 6 -4.88 -13.36 12.62
N GLU A 7 -4.11 -12.39 12.15
CA GLU A 7 -3.48 -11.37 12.98
C GLU A 7 -3.19 -10.10 12.15
N ILE A 8 -3.11 -8.97 12.85
CA ILE A 8 -2.64 -7.70 12.31
C ILE A 8 -1.36 -7.36 13.08
N ILE A 9 -0.25 -7.17 12.36
CA ILE A 9 1.08 -7.02 12.93
C ILE A 9 1.74 -5.73 12.45
N HIS A 10 2.64 -5.20 13.28
CA HIS A 10 3.47 -4.05 12.93
C HIS A 10 4.80 -4.53 12.34
N ASP A 11 5.15 -3.98 11.17
CA ASP A 11 6.48 -4.15 10.55
C ASP A 11 7.30 -2.88 10.82
N PRO A 12 8.42 -2.93 11.58
CA PRO A 12 9.14 -1.74 12.05
C PRO A 12 9.55 -0.74 10.96
N GLY A 13 9.84 -1.23 9.75
CA GLY A 13 10.22 -0.38 8.61
C GLY A 13 9.04 0.35 7.95
N ARG A 14 7.80 -0.05 8.25
CA ARG A 14 6.57 0.45 7.62
C ARG A 14 5.78 1.37 8.54
N GLY A 15 5.07 2.31 7.92
CA GLY A 15 4.02 3.06 8.60
C GLY A 15 2.68 2.31 8.62
N ALA A 16 2.44 1.45 7.63
CA ALA A 16 1.21 0.69 7.49
C ALA A 16 1.32 -0.67 8.17
N PRO A 17 0.32 -1.12 8.92
CA PRO A 17 0.30 -2.46 9.48
C PRO A 17 0.10 -3.52 8.39
N LEU A 18 0.53 -4.75 8.68
CA LEU A 18 0.34 -5.91 7.82
C LEU A 18 -0.74 -6.82 8.39
N ALA A 19 -1.56 -7.39 7.52
CA ALA A 19 -2.53 -8.42 7.87
C ALA A 19 -2.00 -9.79 7.42
N ARG A 20 -1.89 -10.74 8.35
CA ARG A 20 -1.55 -12.13 8.03
C ARG A 20 -2.83 -12.88 7.69
N VAL A 21 -3.03 -13.14 6.41
CA VAL A 21 -4.23 -13.81 5.88
C VAL A 21 -3.91 -15.26 5.59
N VAL A 22 -4.75 -16.15 6.08
CA VAL A 22 -4.62 -17.60 5.90
C VAL A 22 -5.64 -18.06 4.87
N PHE A 23 -5.13 -18.60 3.77
CA PHE A 23 -5.92 -19.22 2.70
C PHE A 23 -5.77 -20.74 2.76
N ARG A 24 -6.82 -21.45 2.34
CA ARG A 24 -6.72 -22.89 2.04
C ARG A 24 -6.14 -23.06 0.64
N ASP A 25 -5.12 -23.89 0.50
CA ASP A 25 -4.55 -24.21 -0.81
C ASP A 25 -5.57 -25.01 -1.64
N ILE A 26 -5.64 -24.71 -2.93
CA ILE A 26 -6.59 -25.31 -3.88
C ILE A 26 -6.10 -26.68 -4.34
N TYR A 27 -4.78 -26.90 -4.40
CA TYR A 27 -4.17 -28.10 -4.99
C TYR A 27 -3.65 -29.09 -3.95
N LYS A 28 -3.32 -28.62 -2.74
CA LYS A 28 -2.71 -29.44 -1.67
C LYS A 28 -3.49 -29.26 -0.37
N PHE A 29 -3.51 -30.29 0.49
CA PHE A 29 -4.06 -30.17 1.84
C PHE A 29 -3.10 -29.39 2.74
N LYS A 30 -3.01 -28.08 2.53
CA LYS A 30 -2.19 -27.16 3.35
C LYS A 30 -2.83 -25.78 3.48
N LEU A 31 -2.43 -25.06 4.52
CA LEU A 31 -2.75 -23.65 4.70
C LEU A 31 -1.63 -22.79 4.14
N ARG A 32 -1.97 -21.80 3.29
CA ARG A 32 -1.04 -20.77 2.82
C ARG A 32 -1.23 -19.51 3.64
N LYS A 33 -0.15 -19.03 4.24
CA LYS A 33 -0.11 -17.77 4.97
C LYS A 33 0.45 -16.71 4.02
N GLU A 34 -0.29 -15.64 3.83
CA GLU A 34 0.10 -14.53 2.97
C GLU A 34 0.06 -13.23 3.78
N LEU A 35 0.95 -12.30 3.45
CA LEU A 35 1.03 -11.00 4.10
C LEU A 35 0.43 -9.93 3.19
N PHE A 36 -0.64 -9.32 3.66
CA PHE A 36 -1.33 -8.23 2.99
C PHE A 36 -0.99 -6.91 3.68
N VAL A 37 -1.03 -5.80 2.94
CA VAL A 37 -1.10 -4.49 3.57
C VAL A 37 -2.50 -4.34 4.14
N ALA A 38 -2.62 -4.03 5.42
CA ALA A 38 -3.92 -3.88 6.06
C ALA A 38 -4.61 -2.59 5.58
N VAL A 39 -5.92 -2.67 5.45
CA VAL A 39 -6.80 -1.55 5.12
C VAL A 39 -7.51 -1.09 6.39
N GLU A 40 -7.85 0.19 6.49
CA GLU A 40 -8.63 0.70 7.61
C GLU A 40 -9.95 -0.08 7.77
N GLY A 41 -10.29 -0.42 9.01
CA GLY A 41 -11.44 -1.27 9.32
C GLY A 41 -11.18 -2.78 9.21
N THR A 42 -9.98 -3.22 8.79
CA THR A 42 -9.63 -4.65 8.83
C THR A 42 -9.47 -5.13 10.27
N TYR A 43 -10.05 -6.27 10.61
CA TYR A 43 -9.98 -6.84 11.97
C TYR A 43 -9.62 -8.34 11.97
N THR A 44 -9.13 -8.85 13.11
CA THR A 44 -8.81 -10.26 13.28
C THR A 44 -10.07 -11.12 13.28
N GLY A 45 -10.04 -12.24 12.56
CA GLY A 45 -11.22 -13.08 12.33
C GLY A 45 -12.06 -12.67 11.11
N GLN A 46 -11.77 -11.52 10.49
CA GLN A 46 -12.46 -11.10 9.26
C GLN A 46 -12.16 -12.07 8.11
N PHE A 47 -13.18 -12.34 7.29
CA PHE A 47 -12.99 -13.03 6.03
C PHE A 47 -12.70 -12.04 4.90
N VAL A 48 -11.61 -12.29 4.18
CA VAL A 48 -11.21 -11.54 2.99
C VAL A 48 -11.46 -12.40 1.75
N TYR A 49 -12.14 -11.83 0.78
CA TYR A 49 -12.47 -12.49 -0.48
C TYR A 49 -11.62 -11.89 -1.61
N CYS A 50 -10.89 -12.77 -2.29
CA CYS A 50 -10.01 -12.41 -3.40
C CYS A 50 -10.52 -13.04 -4.71
N GLY A 51 -10.86 -12.24 -5.72
CA GLY A 51 -11.21 -12.70 -7.06
C GLY A 51 -12.27 -11.87 -7.77
N ALA A 52 -12.56 -12.22 -9.03
CA ALA A 52 -13.53 -11.48 -9.86
C ALA A 52 -14.96 -11.51 -9.32
N LYS A 53 -15.36 -12.60 -8.66
CA LYS A 53 -16.67 -12.79 -8.02
C LYS A 53 -16.74 -12.30 -6.57
N ALA A 54 -15.66 -11.71 -6.04
CA ALA A 54 -15.70 -11.17 -4.68
C ALA A 54 -16.72 -10.01 -4.59
N GLU A 55 -17.38 -9.89 -3.45
CA GLU A 55 -18.26 -8.75 -3.16
C GLU A 55 -17.43 -7.48 -2.93
N LEU A 56 -18.04 -6.32 -3.21
CA LEU A 56 -17.41 -5.02 -2.98
C LEU A 56 -17.50 -4.67 -1.49
N ALA A 57 -16.54 -5.16 -0.70
CA ALA A 57 -16.43 -4.88 0.72
C ALA A 57 -14.99 -4.51 1.09
N ILE A 58 -14.83 -3.74 2.16
CA ILE A 58 -13.53 -3.27 2.64
C ILE A 58 -12.60 -4.47 2.94
N GLY A 59 -11.37 -4.40 2.43
CA GLY A 59 -10.37 -5.46 2.57
C GLY A 59 -10.45 -6.55 1.51
N ASN A 60 -11.53 -6.66 0.73
CA ASN A 60 -11.61 -7.60 -0.39
C ASN A 60 -10.71 -7.17 -1.55
N CYS A 61 -10.21 -8.15 -2.29
CA CYS A 61 -9.35 -7.94 -3.46
C CYS A 61 -10.07 -8.35 -4.74
N LYS A 62 -10.22 -7.40 -5.67
CA LYS A 62 -10.99 -7.60 -6.91
C LYS A 62 -10.31 -6.89 -8.10
N PRO A 63 -10.53 -7.31 -9.35
CA PRO A 63 -10.08 -6.57 -10.52
C PRO A 63 -10.71 -5.17 -10.56
N ILE A 64 -9.91 -4.16 -10.89
CA ILE A 64 -10.34 -2.75 -10.89
C ILE A 64 -11.48 -2.49 -11.87
N GLY A 65 -11.54 -3.21 -13.00
CA GLY A 65 -12.64 -3.08 -13.96
C GLY A 65 -13.98 -3.69 -13.51
N LYS A 66 -14.03 -4.31 -12.32
CA LYS A 66 -15.26 -4.84 -11.72
C LYS A 66 -15.71 -4.05 -10.49
N MET A 67 -15.05 -2.93 -10.20
CA MET A 67 -15.40 -2.01 -9.13
C MET A 67 -16.03 -0.77 -9.76
N PRO A 68 -17.06 -0.15 -9.15
CA PRO A 68 -17.67 1.06 -9.69
C PRO A 68 -16.73 2.27 -9.61
N GLU A 69 -17.03 3.28 -10.42
CA GLU A 69 -16.33 4.56 -10.39
C GLU A 69 -16.49 5.25 -9.02
N GLY A 70 -15.49 6.02 -8.61
CA GLY A 70 -15.43 6.63 -7.29
C GLY A 70 -14.99 5.68 -6.16
N THR A 71 -14.88 4.37 -6.42
CA THR A 71 -14.39 3.42 -5.40
C THR A 71 -12.97 3.76 -4.98
N VAL A 72 -12.77 3.82 -3.66
CA VAL A 72 -11.46 4.02 -3.03
C VAL A 72 -10.77 2.66 -2.89
N ILE A 73 -9.55 2.58 -3.41
CA ILE A 73 -8.78 1.34 -3.48
C ILE A 73 -7.33 1.54 -3.04
N SER A 74 -6.67 0.48 -2.61
CA SER A 74 -5.28 0.45 -2.20
C SER A 74 -4.56 -0.78 -2.73
N SER A 75 -3.23 -0.80 -2.61
CA SER A 75 -2.37 -1.90 -3.11
C SER A 75 -2.68 -2.28 -4.56
N VAL A 76 -2.85 -1.27 -5.43
CA VAL A 76 -3.23 -1.45 -6.84
C VAL A 76 -2.06 -2.04 -7.62
N GLU A 77 -2.35 -3.02 -8.46
CA GLU A 77 -1.40 -3.60 -9.39
C GLU A 77 -1.11 -2.62 -10.55
N GLU A 78 0.17 -2.36 -10.84
CA GLU A 78 0.57 -1.55 -12.01
C GLU A 78 0.48 -2.38 -13.29
N LYS A 79 0.91 -3.63 -13.22
CA LYS A 79 0.72 -4.65 -14.25
C LYS A 79 -0.07 -5.81 -13.65
N ALA A 80 -0.93 -6.43 -14.45
CA ALA A 80 -1.73 -7.56 -13.98
C ALA A 80 -0.83 -8.63 -13.32
N ALA A 81 -1.21 -9.06 -12.12
CA ALA A 81 -0.51 -10.05 -11.31
C ALA A 81 0.84 -9.61 -10.67
N ASP A 82 1.17 -8.32 -10.66
CA ASP A 82 2.39 -7.81 -9.97
C ASP A 82 2.29 -7.76 -8.43
N ARG A 83 1.17 -8.24 -7.85
CA ARG A 83 0.90 -8.36 -6.40
C ARG A 83 0.85 -7.02 -5.65
N GLY A 84 0.50 -5.94 -6.35
CA GLY A 84 0.21 -4.65 -5.75
C GLY A 84 1.48 -3.82 -5.57
N ARG A 85 1.53 -2.70 -6.29
CA ARG A 85 2.71 -1.82 -6.34
C ARG A 85 2.38 -0.37 -5.99
N LEU A 86 1.15 0.06 -6.21
CA LEU A 86 0.71 1.45 -6.04
C LEU A 86 -0.16 1.60 -4.77
N ALA A 87 -0.13 2.78 -4.15
CA ALA A 87 -0.89 3.13 -2.92
C ALA A 87 -0.76 2.08 -1.80
N ARG A 88 0.48 1.89 -1.31
CA ARG A 88 0.82 0.94 -0.23
C ARG A 88 1.32 1.62 1.06
N THR A 89 1.44 2.93 1.05
CA THR A 89 1.93 3.69 2.19
C THR A 89 0.76 3.98 3.14
N SER A 90 1.05 4.12 4.43
CA SER A 90 0.07 4.41 5.47
C SER A 90 -0.82 5.61 5.12
N GLY A 91 -2.14 5.44 5.15
CA GLY A 91 -3.12 6.48 4.83
C GLY A 91 -3.30 6.78 3.33
N THR A 92 -2.61 6.08 2.43
CA THR A 92 -2.74 6.33 0.99
C THR A 92 -3.84 5.49 0.34
N SER A 93 -4.45 6.03 -0.70
CA SER A 93 -5.40 5.34 -1.55
C SER A 93 -5.36 5.89 -2.98
N CYS A 94 -5.84 5.09 -3.92
CA CYS A 94 -6.21 5.51 -5.25
C CYS A 94 -7.73 5.58 -5.35
N MET A 95 -8.22 6.32 -6.34
CA MET A 95 -9.65 6.38 -6.67
C MET A 95 -9.85 5.97 -8.11
N ILE A 96 -10.84 5.13 -8.38
CA ILE A 96 -11.26 4.79 -9.74
C ILE A 96 -11.97 6.01 -10.32
N VAL A 97 -11.44 6.54 -11.42
CA VAL A 97 -11.99 7.73 -12.09
C VAL A 97 -12.99 7.32 -13.16
N GLY A 98 -12.67 6.27 -13.91
CA GLY A 98 -13.58 5.77 -14.92
C GLY A 98 -13.04 4.57 -15.67
N HIS A 99 -13.94 3.87 -16.35
CA HIS A 99 -13.61 2.74 -17.21
C HIS A 99 -13.64 3.15 -18.69
N SER A 100 -12.81 2.50 -19.50
CA SER A 100 -12.88 2.66 -20.96
C SER A 100 -14.13 1.96 -21.48
N ASP A 101 -14.73 2.47 -22.56
CA ASP A 101 -15.90 1.88 -23.21
C ASP A 101 -15.65 0.42 -23.64
N ASP A 102 -14.44 0.14 -24.16
CA ASP A 102 -14.00 -1.23 -24.49
C ASP A 102 -13.84 -2.17 -23.27
N GLY A 103 -13.95 -1.65 -22.04
CA GLY A 103 -13.78 -2.38 -20.79
C GLY A 103 -12.36 -2.86 -20.47
N ARG A 104 -11.40 -2.70 -21.39
CA ARG A 104 -10.02 -3.23 -21.26
C ARG A 104 -9.13 -2.43 -20.33
N LYS A 105 -9.39 -1.12 -20.21
CA LYS A 105 -8.58 -0.18 -19.44
C LYS A 105 -9.42 0.53 -18.40
N THR A 106 -8.81 0.84 -17.27
CA THR A 106 -9.40 1.61 -16.18
C THR A 106 -8.48 2.76 -15.83
N ARG A 107 -9.04 3.97 -15.69
CA ARG A 107 -8.32 5.17 -15.27
C ARG A 107 -8.45 5.32 -13.76
N VAL A 108 -7.31 5.45 -13.09
CA VAL A 108 -7.22 5.64 -11.64
C VAL A 108 -6.45 6.92 -11.32
N ARG A 109 -6.90 7.60 -10.27
CA ARG A 109 -6.21 8.75 -9.67
C ARG A 109 -5.29 8.22 -8.57
N LEU A 110 -4.00 8.53 -8.68
CA LEU A 110 -2.96 8.14 -7.72
C LEU A 110 -2.95 9.09 -6.50
N PRO A 111 -2.32 8.69 -5.37
CA PRO A 111 -2.16 9.57 -4.21
C PRO A 111 -1.44 10.89 -4.52
N SER A 112 -0.59 10.90 -5.54
CA SER A 112 0.09 12.11 -6.05
C SER A 112 -0.84 13.07 -6.79
N GLY A 113 -2.10 12.69 -7.03
CA GLY A 113 -3.06 13.45 -7.84
C GLY A 113 -2.99 13.15 -9.34
N SER A 114 -1.90 12.54 -9.83
CA SER A 114 -1.77 12.17 -11.24
C SER A 114 -2.73 11.05 -11.64
N ARG A 115 -3.19 11.11 -12.88
CA ARG A 115 -4.07 10.09 -13.48
C ARG A 115 -3.22 9.05 -14.20
N LYS A 116 -3.52 7.77 -14.00
CA LYS A 116 -2.84 6.66 -14.67
C LYS A 116 -3.87 5.69 -15.25
N THR A 117 -3.61 5.22 -16.46
CA THR A 117 -4.44 4.21 -17.11
C THR A 117 -3.80 2.84 -16.90
N LEU A 118 -4.56 1.90 -16.34
CA LEU A 118 -4.14 0.54 -16.03
C LEU A 118 -5.04 -0.47 -16.76
N MET A 119 -4.58 -1.72 -16.85
CA MET A 119 -5.42 -2.80 -17.38
C MET A 119 -6.55 -3.09 -16.39
N SER A 120 -7.78 -3.26 -16.89
CA SER A 120 -8.96 -3.56 -16.06
C SER A 120 -8.85 -4.88 -15.29
N THR A 121 -7.96 -5.77 -15.73
CA THR A 121 -7.63 -7.05 -15.08
C THR A 121 -6.70 -6.89 -13.87
N CYS A 122 -6.01 -5.75 -13.73
CA CYS A 122 -5.22 -5.43 -12.54
C CYS A 122 -6.10 -5.50 -11.30
N ARG A 123 -5.56 -6.05 -10.21
CA ARG A 123 -6.28 -6.16 -8.94
C ARG A 123 -5.97 -5.00 -8.01
N ALA A 124 -6.92 -4.74 -7.13
CA ALA A 124 -6.73 -3.82 -6.01
C ALA A 124 -7.51 -4.30 -4.81
N ILE A 125 -7.15 -3.79 -3.63
CA ILE A 125 -7.88 -4.02 -2.39
C ILE A 125 -8.82 -2.83 -2.18
N VAL A 126 -10.07 -3.09 -1.81
CA VAL A 126 -11.05 -2.03 -1.53
C VAL A 126 -10.73 -1.37 -0.19
N GLY A 127 -10.65 -0.04 -0.19
CA GLY A 127 -10.43 0.81 0.98
C GLY A 127 -9.04 1.46 1.05
N ILE A 128 -8.83 2.25 2.10
CA ILE A 128 -7.61 3.06 2.37
C ILE A 128 -6.59 2.25 3.17
N VAL A 129 -5.29 2.40 2.88
CA VAL A 129 -4.24 1.75 3.68
C VAL A 129 -4.28 2.22 5.13
N ALA A 130 -4.26 1.28 6.06
CA ALA A 130 -4.28 1.57 7.50
C ALA A 130 -3.07 2.37 8.00
N GLY A 131 -3.26 3.06 9.12
CA GLY A 131 -2.24 3.90 9.76
C GLY A 131 -2.18 5.33 9.19
N GLY A 132 -3.31 5.85 8.71
CA GLY A 132 -3.44 7.25 8.32
C GLY A 132 -3.08 8.24 9.44
N GLY A 133 -2.83 9.50 9.06
CA GLY A 133 -2.55 10.59 10.01
C GLY A 133 -1.20 10.54 10.75
N ARG A 134 -0.37 9.51 10.52
CA ARG A 134 0.94 9.37 11.18
C ARG A 134 1.88 10.58 10.98
N MET A 135 1.72 11.31 9.88
CA MET A 135 2.56 12.46 9.53
C MET A 135 2.06 13.78 10.12
N ASP A 136 0.82 13.83 10.61
CA ASP A 136 0.21 15.06 11.13
C ASP A 136 0.78 15.42 12.50
N LYS A 137 1.28 14.41 13.23
CA LYS A 137 2.00 14.60 14.48
C LYS A 137 3.44 15.10 14.21
N PRO A 138 3.83 16.28 14.72
CA PRO A 138 5.19 16.80 14.54
C PRO A 138 6.22 15.94 15.29
N VAL A 139 7.41 15.80 14.70
CA VAL A 139 8.54 15.11 15.33
C VAL A 139 9.35 16.12 16.15
N LEU A 140 9.11 16.14 17.46
CA LEU A 140 9.63 17.18 18.36
C LEU A 140 11.11 17.01 18.74
N LYS A 141 11.65 15.79 18.69
CA LYS A 141 13.00 15.46 19.18
C LYS A 141 13.83 14.76 18.11
N ALA A 142 15.12 15.07 18.05
CA ALA A 142 16.07 14.38 17.18
C ALA A 142 16.13 12.86 17.48
N GLY A 143 16.04 12.46 18.76
CA GLY A 143 15.99 11.05 19.16
C GLY A 143 14.83 10.26 18.54
N ALA A 144 13.66 10.90 18.34
CA ALA A 144 12.54 10.25 17.66
C ALA A 144 12.84 10.01 16.17
N ASN A 145 13.55 10.94 15.52
CA ASN A 145 14.05 10.73 14.16
C ASN A 145 15.14 9.65 14.11
N PHE A 146 16.06 9.61 15.08
CA PHE A 146 17.08 8.55 15.17
C PHE A 146 16.44 7.16 15.16
N HIS A 147 15.48 6.88 16.05
CA HIS A 147 14.79 5.58 16.08
C HIS A 147 14.01 5.28 14.79
N LYS A 148 13.36 6.30 14.20
CA LYS A 148 12.62 6.18 12.94
C LYS A 148 13.50 5.77 11.76
N TYR A 149 14.73 6.31 11.66
CA TYR A 149 15.64 6.00 10.57
C TYR A 149 16.49 4.75 10.84
N LYS A 150 16.73 4.40 12.12
CA LYS A 150 17.45 3.18 12.53
C LYS A 150 16.86 1.89 11.94
N VAL A 151 15.53 1.80 11.87
CA VAL A 151 14.81 0.62 11.34
C VAL A 151 14.62 0.65 9.82
N LYS A 152 15.22 1.62 9.11
CA LYS A 152 15.10 1.79 7.67
C LYS A 152 16.45 1.60 6.98
N ARG A 153 17.13 2.71 6.71
CA ARG A 153 18.46 2.74 6.08
C ARG A 153 19.24 3.91 6.65
N ASN A 154 20.57 3.87 6.50
CA ASN A 154 21.43 4.96 6.92
C ASN A 154 21.26 6.18 5.99
N CYS A 155 20.28 7.04 6.31
CA CYS A 155 20.01 8.28 5.58
C CYS A 155 19.77 9.48 6.52
N TRP A 156 20.12 9.32 7.80
CA TRP A 156 20.02 10.35 8.82
C TRP A 156 21.13 10.16 9.86
N PRO A 157 21.78 11.23 10.34
CA PRO A 157 21.55 12.65 10.02
C PRO A 157 22.02 13.02 8.61
N LYS A 158 21.54 14.16 8.09
CA LYS A 158 21.97 14.71 6.80
C LYS A 158 22.80 15.97 7.04
N VAL A 159 24.09 15.90 6.76
CA VAL A 159 24.97 17.08 6.77
C VAL A 159 24.68 17.89 5.50
N ARG A 160 24.55 19.21 5.65
CA ARG A 160 24.31 20.11 4.51
C ARG A 160 25.58 20.16 3.65
N GLY A 161 25.43 20.12 2.32
CA GLY A 161 26.57 20.18 1.41
C GLY A 161 27.42 21.45 1.56
N CYS A 162 26.81 22.58 1.93
CA CYS A 162 27.52 23.84 2.19
C CYS A 162 28.38 23.83 3.47
N ALA A 163 28.20 22.85 4.35
CA ALA A 163 29.02 22.69 5.55
C ALA A 163 30.20 21.72 5.33
N MET A 164 30.36 21.21 4.10
CA MET A 164 31.39 20.27 3.72
C MET A 164 32.54 20.99 2.99
N ASN A 165 33.67 20.31 2.80
CA ASN A 165 34.78 20.82 2.01
C ASN A 165 34.46 20.77 0.51
N PRO A 166 35.11 21.60 -0.35
CA PRO A 166 34.92 21.58 -1.81
C PRO A 166 35.14 20.20 -2.46
N VAL A 167 35.97 19.38 -1.84
CA VAL A 167 36.28 18.01 -2.30
C VAL A 167 35.13 17.02 -2.05
N GLU A 168 34.28 17.28 -1.06
CA GLU A 168 33.23 16.35 -0.60
C GLU A 168 31.88 16.64 -1.26
N HIS A 169 31.57 17.91 -1.52
CA HIS A 169 30.30 18.32 -2.12
C HIS A 169 30.49 19.54 -3.03
N PRO A 170 29.80 19.62 -4.19
CA PRO A 170 29.88 20.78 -5.10
C PRO A 170 29.47 22.14 -4.51
N HIS A 171 28.87 22.15 -3.31
CA HIS A 171 28.47 23.36 -2.60
C HIS A 171 29.40 23.65 -1.42
N GLY A 172 30.41 22.81 -1.21
CA GLY A 172 31.38 22.94 -0.13
C GLY A 172 32.48 23.93 -0.48
N GLY A 173 33.07 24.54 0.54
CA GLY A 173 33.90 25.73 0.37
C GLY A 173 33.12 27.01 0.61
N GLY A 174 33.84 28.04 1.05
CA GLY A 174 33.28 29.36 1.36
C GLY A 174 32.54 30.00 0.19
#